data_AF-I0Z8T0-F1
#
_entry.id   AF-I0Z8T0-F1
#
_cell.length_a   1.000
_cell.length_b   1.000
_cell.length_c   1.000
_cell.angle_alpha   90.00
_cell.angle_beta   90.00
_cell.angle_gamma   90.00
#
_symmetry.space_group_name_H-M   'P 1'
#
loop_
_entity.id
_entity.type
_entity.pdbx_description
1 polymer ?
#
loop_
_entity_poly.entity_id
_entity_poly.type
_entity_poly.pdbx_seq_one_letter_code
_entity_poly.pdbx_strand_id
1 'polypeptide(L)'
;MRRASLTSASLIRSCSARSSQEEALRAGPALLWAPDPGPLLQLAQGHCRESRQQQQSRDFAGSHAHSSILTQGLESLYRAQPVDPFSLVKEEIESVSERLRRSVFTGIPTLRSAAEYFFKIGAEGKRLRPTMLLLMASSLSAYVPSPDFLTVDDRPPNVHPSEERRRQQRIAEITEMIHVASLLHDDVIDNAEVRRGLRALNSVFGNKIAILAGDFLLARASVSLAALRNSDVIQLLSQVIEDLVTGEILQMTSTDEDLLSLDHYARKTFHKTASLMANSSKAVAILGGQPTDVSELAWQYGRHLGLAFQFVDDILDFTGNTLQLGKPALNDLRSGLATAPVIFAAEEHPQLRQLVLRKFKSEGDVELAQRLVFDSQGIQRARDLAAEHAALAAQAVASMPPAATEHASLCRQALTDITAKVLARKK
;
A
#
# COMPACT_ATOMS: atom_id res chain seq x y z
N MET A 1 9.30 -47.97 -66.29
CA MET A 1 8.82 -47.08 -67.39
C MET A 1 8.67 -45.67 -66.79
N ARG A 2 9.28 -44.61 -67.34
CA ARG A 2 8.63 -43.54 -68.16
C ARG A 2 7.31 -43.00 -67.53
N ARG A 3 7.02 -41.71 -67.32
CA ARG A 3 7.62 -40.35 -67.52
C ARG A 3 6.94 -39.45 -66.45
N ALA A 4 7.50 -38.38 -65.85
CA ALA A 4 8.06 -37.11 -66.37
C ALA A 4 7.05 -36.14 -67.02
N SER A 5 7.25 -34.83 -66.77
CA SER A 5 6.55 -33.62 -67.28
C SER A 5 5.12 -33.32 -66.78
N LEU A 6 4.64 -32.07 -66.59
CA LEU A 6 5.16 -30.70 -66.31
C LEU A 6 4.09 -29.69 -66.82
N THR A 7 3.91 -28.55 -66.12
CA THR A 7 3.38 -27.25 -66.66
C THR A 7 1.91 -27.19 -67.17
N SER A 8 1.15 -26.09 -67.13
CA SER A 8 1.46 -24.66 -66.89
C SER A 8 0.40 -23.91 -66.04
N ALA A 9 0.94 -22.90 -65.35
CA ALA A 9 0.38 -21.65 -64.82
C ALA A 9 -0.91 -21.02 -65.38
N SER A 10 -1.61 -20.31 -64.50
CA SER A 10 -2.17 -18.97 -64.80
C SER A 10 -1.90 -18.02 -63.62
N LEU A 11 -1.58 -16.74 -63.92
CA LEU A 11 -1.39 -15.69 -62.92
C LEU A 11 -2.69 -14.90 -62.73
N ILE A 12 -3.09 -14.65 -61.48
CA ILE A 12 -3.78 -13.40 -61.10
C ILE A 12 -3.11 -12.85 -59.83
N ARG A 13 -2.84 -11.54 -59.84
CA ARG A 13 -2.22 -10.79 -58.73
C ARG A 13 -3.26 -10.42 -57.67
N SER A 14 -2.91 -10.49 -56.39
CA SER A 14 -3.14 -9.37 -55.44
C SER A 14 -2.46 -9.58 -54.08
N CYS A 15 -2.21 -8.45 -53.43
CA CYS A 15 -1.28 -8.22 -52.32
C CYS A 15 -1.55 -8.95 -50.99
N SER A 16 -0.47 -9.49 -50.41
CA SER A 16 0.03 -9.14 -49.07
C SER A 16 -0.97 -8.83 -47.95
N ALA A 17 -1.23 -9.81 -47.08
CA ALA A 17 -1.60 -9.60 -45.68
C ALA A 17 -1.15 -10.79 -44.80
N ARG A 18 0.11 -10.80 -44.34
CA ARG A 18 0.62 -11.74 -43.33
C ARG A 18 1.56 -11.01 -42.35
N SER A 19 0.99 -10.49 -41.25
CA SER A 19 1.63 -10.19 -39.97
C SER A 19 0.72 -9.26 -39.15
N SER A 20 -0.19 -9.83 -38.34
CA SER A 20 -1.00 -9.03 -37.38
C SER A 20 -1.62 -9.82 -36.22
N GLN A 21 -1.39 -11.15 -36.11
CA GLN A 21 -2.02 -11.99 -35.07
C GLN A 21 -1.05 -12.73 -34.15
N GLU A 22 0.26 -12.73 -34.43
CA GLU A 22 1.27 -13.32 -33.53
C GLU A 22 1.95 -12.30 -32.58
N GLU A 23 1.76 -11.00 -32.80
CA GLU A 23 2.28 -9.95 -31.90
C GLU A 23 1.30 -9.56 -30.77
N ALA A 24 0.01 -9.90 -30.90
CA ALA A 24 -1.02 -9.56 -29.90
C ALA A 24 -0.95 -10.37 -28.59
N LEU A 25 -0.06 -11.37 -28.51
CA LEU A 25 0.11 -12.27 -27.35
C LEU A 25 1.41 -12.04 -26.56
N ARG A 26 2.12 -10.93 -26.81
CA ARG A 26 3.31 -10.51 -26.03
C ARG A 26 3.12 -9.23 -25.20
N ALA A 27 1.93 -8.62 -25.23
CA ALA A 27 1.61 -7.46 -24.42
C ALA A 27 1.12 -7.87 -23.01
N GLY A 28 2.07 -8.09 -22.09
CA GLY A 28 1.80 -8.03 -20.65
C GLY A 28 1.42 -6.61 -20.19
N PRO A 29 1.01 -6.41 -18.92
CA PRO A 29 0.26 -5.23 -18.49
C PRO A 29 1.11 -3.95 -18.34
N ALA A 30 1.55 -3.37 -19.45
CA ALA A 30 2.24 -2.07 -19.54
C ALA A 30 1.27 -0.86 -19.39
N LEU A 31 0.21 -1.00 -18.59
CA LEU A 31 -0.85 -0.02 -18.39
C LEU A 31 -1.15 0.28 -16.91
N LEU A 32 -0.26 -0.18 -16.01
CA LEU A 32 -0.33 0.03 -14.56
C LEU A 32 0.42 1.28 -14.06
N TRP A 33 1.11 2.00 -14.97
CA TRP A 33 1.83 3.23 -14.65
C TRP A 33 1.75 4.22 -15.82
N ALA A 34 0.73 5.08 -15.79
CA ALA A 34 0.82 6.38 -16.43
C ALA A 34 1.25 7.38 -15.33
N PRO A 35 2.39 8.07 -15.47
CA PRO A 35 2.67 9.21 -14.60
C PRO A 35 1.63 10.30 -14.90
N ASP A 36 0.86 10.67 -13.88
CA ASP A 36 -0.14 11.73 -13.99
C ASP A 36 0.60 13.07 -14.22
N PRO A 37 0.39 13.78 -15.34
CA PRO A 37 1.15 14.99 -15.65
C PRO A 37 0.61 16.21 -14.88
N GLY A 38 0.64 16.14 -13.55
CA GLY A 38 0.45 17.23 -12.59
C GLY A 38 1.79 17.91 -12.23
N PRO A 39 1.78 19.14 -11.69
CA PRO A 39 2.89 20.09 -11.86
C PRO A 39 4.08 19.86 -10.91
N LEU A 40 4.89 18.83 -11.18
CA LEU A 40 6.08 18.49 -10.39
C LEU A 40 7.34 19.34 -10.67
N LEU A 41 7.31 20.32 -11.59
CA LEU A 41 8.58 20.93 -12.07
C LEU A 41 8.48 22.35 -12.69
N GLN A 42 7.97 23.36 -11.96
CA GLN A 42 7.96 24.74 -12.49
C GLN A 42 8.14 25.93 -11.52
N LEU A 43 8.67 25.73 -10.30
CA LEU A 43 8.97 26.84 -9.36
C LEU A 43 10.42 26.89 -8.83
N ALA A 44 11.34 26.08 -9.36
CA ALA A 44 12.72 25.97 -8.85
C ALA A 44 13.81 26.70 -9.67
N GLN A 45 13.53 27.19 -10.88
CA GLN A 45 14.55 27.81 -11.75
C GLN A 45 13.97 29.00 -12.53
N GLY A 46 14.49 30.22 -12.29
CA GLY A 46 14.05 31.40 -13.05
C GLY A 46 14.31 32.79 -12.49
N HIS A 47 15.33 33.01 -11.63
CA HIS A 47 15.70 34.37 -11.20
C HIS A 47 17.23 34.57 -11.05
N CYS A 48 17.93 34.84 -12.16
CA CYS A 48 19.13 35.68 -12.12
C CYS A 48 19.53 36.20 -13.52
N ARG A 49 19.60 37.54 -13.68
CA ARG A 49 20.03 38.30 -14.88
C ARG A 49 19.13 38.11 -16.13
N GLU A 50 18.83 39.09 -16.98
CA GLU A 50 18.94 40.55 -16.96
C GLU A 50 18.01 41.13 -18.06
N SER A 51 17.65 42.42 -18.16
CA SER A 51 18.07 43.62 -17.43
C SER A 51 16.91 44.64 -17.30
N ARG A 52 17.21 45.94 -17.11
CA ARG A 52 16.27 47.06 -16.95
C ARG A 52 15.63 47.54 -18.27
N GLN A 53 14.34 47.90 -18.26
CA GLN A 53 13.79 49.26 -18.53
C GLN A 53 12.31 49.22 -18.99
N GLN A 54 11.37 49.61 -18.12
CA GLN A 54 10.43 50.73 -18.32
C GLN A 54 9.34 50.78 -17.23
N GLN A 55 9.12 52.00 -16.70
CA GLN A 55 7.89 52.57 -16.11
C GLN A 55 6.56 51.90 -16.55
N GLN A 56 5.45 51.91 -15.78
CA GLN A 56 5.10 52.65 -14.55
C GLN A 56 3.84 52.06 -13.87
N SER A 57 3.75 52.14 -12.54
CA SER A 57 2.52 52.28 -11.72
C SER A 57 1.20 51.58 -12.14
N ARG A 58 0.76 50.58 -11.35
CA ARG A 58 -0.61 50.56 -10.76
C ARG A 58 -0.76 49.53 -9.62
N ASP A 59 -1.15 50.07 -8.47
CA ASP A 59 -2.02 49.56 -7.40
C ASP A 59 -1.74 48.22 -6.69
N PHE A 60 -1.72 48.34 -5.35
CA PHE A 60 -1.26 47.34 -4.38
C PHE A 60 -2.44 46.91 -3.48
N ALA A 61 -3.31 46.02 -3.98
CA ALA A 61 -4.39 45.42 -3.18
C ALA A 61 -4.96 44.15 -3.84
N GLY A 62 -4.56 42.95 -3.37
CA GLY A 62 -5.23 41.72 -3.79
C GLY A 62 -4.39 40.43 -3.80
N SER A 63 -3.90 39.95 -2.65
CA SER A 63 -3.40 38.57 -2.54
C SER A 63 -3.73 37.84 -1.23
N HIS A 64 -4.12 38.54 -0.15
CA HIS A 64 -4.42 37.91 1.13
C HIS A 64 -5.81 37.25 1.26
N ALA A 65 -6.71 37.42 0.28
CA ALA A 65 -8.06 36.85 0.35
C ALA A 65 -8.14 35.35 0.01
N HIS A 66 -7.32 34.84 -0.91
CA HIS A 66 -7.47 33.47 -1.41
C HIS A 66 -6.94 32.37 -0.47
N SER A 67 -5.99 32.69 0.41
CA SER A 67 -5.46 31.72 1.39
C SER A 67 -6.45 31.41 2.52
N SER A 68 -7.21 32.41 2.99
CA SER A 68 -8.16 32.26 4.11
C SER A 68 -9.43 31.49 3.74
N ILE A 69 -9.87 31.56 2.48
CA ILE A 69 -11.11 30.90 2.02
C ILE A 69 -10.93 29.37 1.97
N LEU A 70 -9.75 28.88 1.59
CA LEU A 70 -9.44 27.44 1.60
C LEU A 70 -9.34 26.88 3.02
N THR A 71 -8.81 27.64 3.98
CA THR A 71 -8.74 27.24 5.39
C THR A 71 -10.11 27.25 6.07
N GLN A 72 -10.92 28.29 5.83
CA GLN A 72 -12.30 28.36 6.37
C GLN A 72 -13.23 27.29 5.79
N GLY A 73 -13.05 26.89 4.53
CA GLY A 73 -13.79 25.77 3.93
C GLY A 73 -13.54 24.46 4.67
N LEU A 74 -12.27 24.15 4.97
CA LEU A 74 -11.87 22.98 5.75
C LEU A 74 -12.43 23.02 7.18
N GLU A 75 -12.29 24.13 7.92
CA GLU A 75 -12.81 24.24 9.30
C GLU A 75 -14.32 24.03 9.39
N SER A 76 -15.10 24.38 8.36
CA SER A 76 -16.55 24.22 8.37
C SER A 76 -17.03 22.77 8.35
N LEU A 77 -16.20 21.83 7.89
CA LEU A 77 -16.48 20.39 7.88
C LEU A 77 -16.24 19.72 9.26
N TYR A 78 -15.44 20.35 10.14
CA TYR A 78 -15.03 19.79 11.44
C TYR A 78 -16.03 20.02 12.59
N ARG A 79 -17.35 20.04 12.32
CA ARG A 79 -18.39 20.22 13.36
C ARG A 79 -19.04 18.93 13.89
N ALA A 80 -18.65 17.76 13.39
CA ALA A 80 -18.95 16.49 14.06
C ALA A 80 -17.95 16.28 15.22
N GLN A 81 -18.37 15.61 16.30
CA GLN A 81 -17.40 15.13 17.31
C GLN A 81 -16.41 14.18 16.61
N PRO A 82 -15.10 14.24 16.92
CA PRO A 82 -14.11 13.38 16.28
C PRO A 82 -14.39 11.92 16.64
N VAL A 83 -14.92 11.17 15.67
CA VAL A 83 -15.25 9.75 15.84
C VAL A 83 -13.97 8.95 15.69
N ASP A 84 -13.61 8.13 16.68
CA ASP A 84 -12.44 7.29 16.54
C ASP A 84 -12.68 6.21 15.46
N PRO A 85 -11.90 6.16 14.36
CA PRO A 85 -12.17 5.22 13.27
C PRO A 85 -12.12 3.76 13.70
N PHE A 86 -11.31 3.45 14.72
CA PHE A 86 -11.19 2.11 15.29
C PHE A 86 -12.39 1.73 16.17
N SER A 87 -13.11 2.71 16.77
CA SER A 87 -14.29 2.42 17.59
C SER A 87 -15.52 2.06 16.75
N LEU A 88 -15.70 2.67 15.58
CA LEU A 88 -16.87 2.44 14.69
C LEU A 88 -17.04 0.99 14.24
N VAL A 89 -15.93 0.28 14.00
CA VAL A 89 -15.92 -1.10 13.50
C VAL A 89 -15.38 -2.08 14.54
N LYS A 90 -15.23 -1.67 15.80
CA LYS A 90 -14.53 -2.45 16.84
C LYS A 90 -15.09 -3.87 17.02
N GLU A 91 -16.41 -4.00 17.21
CA GLU A 91 -17.07 -5.29 17.45
C GLU A 91 -16.98 -6.21 16.23
N GLU A 92 -17.11 -5.64 15.03
CA GLU A 92 -16.94 -6.38 13.77
C GLU A 92 -15.48 -6.83 13.58
N ILE A 93 -14.51 -5.98 13.93
CA ILE A 93 -13.08 -6.28 13.94
C ILE A 93 -12.76 -7.39 14.95
N GLU A 94 -13.42 -7.44 16.10
CA GLU A 94 -13.30 -8.55 17.07
C GLU A 94 -13.84 -9.87 16.49
N SER A 95 -15.00 -9.83 15.83
CA SER A 95 -15.59 -10.98 15.12
C SER A 95 -14.70 -11.51 13.99
N VAL A 96 -14.23 -10.63 13.09
CA VAL A 96 -13.31 -10.95 11.99
C VAL A 96 -12.00 -11.55 12.52
N SER A 97 -11.45 -11.00 13.61
CA SER A 97 -10.18 -11.49 14.18
C SER A 97 -10.34 -12.85 14.87
N GLU A 98 -11.46 -13.08 15.55
CA GLU A 98 -11.77 -14.39 16.12
C GLU A 98 -11.98 -15.46 15.04
N ARG A 99 -12.69 -15.11 13.96
CA ARG A 99 -12.82 -15.99 12.81
C ARG A 99 -11.46 -16.27 12.15
N LEU A 100 -10.60 -15.28 12.02
CA LEU A 100 -9.26 -15.43 11.45
C LEU A 100 -8.46 -16.50 12.22
N ARG A 101 -8.46 -16.46 13.56
CA ARG A 101 -7.87 -17.51 14.42
C ARG A 101 -8.45 -18.90 14.15
N ARG A 102 -9.78 -19.01 14.04
CA ARG A 102 -10.46 -20.29 13.70
C ARG A 102 -10.07 -20.80 12.31
N SER A 103 -9.87 -19.90 11.35
CA SER A 103 -9.60 -20.23 9.94
C SER A 103 -8.16 -20.72 9.69
N VAL A 104 -7.20 -20.27 10.51
CA VAL A 104 -5.80 -20.75 10.47
C VAL A 104 -5.56 -22.02 11.29
N PHE A 105 -6.58 -22.55 11.98
CA PHE A 105 -6.45 -23.79 12.74
C PHE A 105 -6.02 -24.97 11.86
N THR A 106 -5.16 -25.84 12.41
CA THR A 106 -4.71 -27.08 11.77
C THR A 106 -4.48 -28.17 12.82
N GLY A 107 -4.63 -29.44 12.42
CA GLY A 107 -4.35 -30.60 13.26
C GLY A 107 -2.86 -30.77 13.61
N ILE A 108 -1.96 -30.15 12.85
CA ILE A 108 -0.50 -30.27 13.01
C ILE A 108 -0.01 -29.27 14.08
N PRO A 109 0.45 -29.72 15.28
CA PRO A 109 0.71 -28.81 16.41
C PRO A 109 1.79 -27.76 16.15
N THR A 110 2.87 -28.12 15.44
CA THR A 110 3.98 -27.21 15.12
C THR A 110 3.52 -26.10 14.16
N LEU A 111 2.79 -26.47 13.11
CA LEU A 111 2.27 -25.53 12.12
C LEU A 111 1.21 -24.61 12.74
N ARG A 112 0.35 -25.15 13.62
CA ARG A 112 -0.60 -24.35 14.42
C ARG A 112 0.12 -23.30 15.25
N SER A 113 1.10 -23.73 16.05
CA SER A 113 1.87 -22.85 16.96
C SER A 113 2.61 -21.73 16.22
N ALA A 114 3.06 -22.02 15.00
CA ALA A 114 3.74 -21.09 14.10
C ALA A 114 2.76 -20.11 13.43
N ALA A 115 1.66 -20.60 12.84
CA ALA A 115 0.66 -19.78 12.18
C ALA A 115 -0.08 -18.85 13.17
N GLU A 116 -0.46 -19.36 14.35
CA GLU A 116 -1.13 -18.58 15.39
C GLU A 116 -0.21 -17.54 16.06
N TYR A 117 1.11 -17.59 15.87
CA TYR A 117 2.07 -16.80 16.64
C TYR A 117 1.79 -15.29 16.62
N PHE A 118 1.42 -14.75 15.46
CA PHE A 118 1.05 -13.33 15.29
C PHE A 118 -0.46 -13.04 15.39
N PHE A 119 -1.30 -14.08 15.51
CA PHE A 119 -2.74 -13.98 15.75
C PHE A 119 -3.15 -14.22 17.22
N LYS A 120 -2.16 -14.25 18.13
CA LYS A 120 -2.40 -14.24 19.57
C LYS A 120 -2.88 -12.87 20.02
N ILE A 121 -3.84 -12.86 20.94
CA ILE A 121 -4.35 -11.65 21.59
C ILE A 121 -3.17 -10.84 22.15
N GLY A 122 -3.03 -9.60 21.68
CA GLY A 122 -1.91 -8.69 22.01
C GLY A 122 -0.78 -8.62 20.97
N ALA A 123 -0.61 -9.62 20.09
CA ALA A 123 0.40 -9.64 19.03
C ALA A 123 -0.11 -9.11 17.66
N GLU A 124 -1.42 -8.95 17.52
CA GLU A 124 -2.15 -8.68 16.26
C GLU A 124 -1.95 -7.27 15.67
N GLY A 125 -1.09 -6.44 16.27
CA GLY A 125 -0.83 -5.08 15.80
C GLY A 125 -2.05 -4.15 15.90
N LYS A 126 -2.03 -3.04 15.15
CA LYS A 126 -3.09 -2.00 15.20
C LYS A 126 -4.32 -2.30 14.32
N ARG A 127 -4.37 -3.49 13.69
CA ARG A 127 -5.42 -3.94 12.75
C ARG A 127 -5.86 -2.89 11.69
N LEU A 128 -4.95 -2.02 11.25
CA LEU A 128 -5.27 -0.91 10.33
C LEU A 128 -5.93 -1.38 9.03
N ARG A 129 -5.41 -2.46 8.42
CA ARG A 129 -5.93 -2.98 7.14
C ARG A 129 -7.36 -3.50 7.27
N PRO A 130 -7.70 -4.41 8.21
CA PRO A 130 -9.09 -4.76 8.49
C PRO A 130 -9.99 -3.55 8.80
N THR A 131 -9.55 -2.60 9.65
CA THR A 131 -10.34 -1.41 10.01
C THR A 131 -10.70 -0.58 8.78
N MET A 132 -9.71 -0.26 7.94
CA MET A 132 -9.90 0.40 6.66
C MET A 132 -10.93 -0.30 5.78
N LEU A 133 -10.84 -1.63 5.65
CA LEU A 133 -11.67 -2.41 4.74
C LEU A 133 -13.13 -2.46 5.19
N LEU A 134 -13.40 -2.58 6.49
CA LEU A 134 -14.77 -2.55 7.02
C LEU A 134 -15.39 -1.15 6.99
N LEU A 135 -14.58 -0.10 7.20
CA LEU A 135 -15.02 1.29 6.97
C LEU A 135 -15.32 1.54 5.49
N MET A 136 -14.49 1.04 4.56
CA MET A 136 -14.70 1.13 3.11
C MET A 136 -15.95 0.35 2.65
N ALA A 137 -16.21 -0.82 3.24
CA ALA A 137 -17.44 -1.57 3.00
C ALA A 137 -18.69 -0.76 3.42
N SER A 138 -18.59 -0.03 4.53
CA SER A 138 -19.70 0.71 5.13
C SER A 138 -19.92 2.08 4.48
N SER A 139 -18.86 2.77 4.05
CA SER A 139 -18.92 4.07 3.36
C SER A 139 -19.55 4.01 1.96
N LEU A 140 -19.56 2.81 1.36
CA LEU A 140 -20.12 2.51 0.05
C LEU A 140 -21.49 1.81 0.13
N SER A 141 -21.94 1.38 1.32
CA SER A 141 -23.20 0.62 1.44
C SER A 141 -24.43 1.51 1.42
N ALA A 142 -25.50 1.00 0.80
CA ALA A 142 -26.83 1.60 0.83
C ALA A 142 -27.57 1.39 2.16
N TYR A 143 -27.06 0.52 3.05
CA TYR A 143 -27.73 0.10 4.27
C TYR A 143 -26.79 0.13 5.48
N VAL A 144 -27.35 0.27 6.67
CA VAL A 144 -26.61 0.02 7.92
C VAL A 144 -26.43 -1.50 8.07
N PRO A 145 -25.23 -2.02 8.37
CA PRO A 145 -25.02 -3.45 8.57
C PRO A 145 -25.91 -4.02 9.69
N SER A 146 -26.53 -5.18 9.47
CA SER A 146 -27.26 -5.89 10.53
C SER A 146 -26.32 -6.24 11.70
N PRO A 147 -26.77 -6.14 12.97
CA PRO A 147 -26.05 -6.68 14.13
C PRO A 147 -25.65 -8.16 13.98
N ASP A 148 -26.35 -8.94 13.15
CA ASP A 148 -25.98 -10.32 12.84
C ASP A 148 -24.54 -10.45 12.32
N PHE A 149 -24.03 -9.44 11.62
CA PHE A 149 -22.66 -9.44 11.08
C PHE A 149 -21.58 -9.19 12.14
N LEU A 150 -21.96 -8.75 13.35
CA LEU A 150 -21.08 -8.63 14.52
C LEU A 150 -20.84 -9.99 15.20
N THR A 151 -21.65 -11.01 14.90
CA THR A 151 -21.40 -12.39 15.37
C THR A 151 -20.28 -13.06 14.55
N VAL A 152 -19.53 -13.96 15.18
CA VAL A 152 -18.50 -14.77 14.50
C VAL A 152 -19.18 -15.70 13.49
N ASP A 153 -18.72 -15.65 12.24
CA ASP A 153 -19.15 -16.61 11.22
C ASP A 153 -18.33 -17.90 11.37
N ASP A 154 -18.99 -19.04 11.57
CA ASP A 154 -18.35 -20.35 11.79
C ASP A 154 -18.25 -21.22 10.53
N ARG A 155 -18.67 -20.71 9.35
CA ARG A 155 -18.59 -21.48 8.10
C ARG A 155 -17.13 -21.81 7.73
N PRO A 156 -16.77 -23.04 7.35
CA PRO A 156 -15.40 -23.37 6.93
C PRO A 156 -14.84 -22.45 5.83
N PRO A 157 -13.52 -22.20 5.76
CA PRO A 157 -12.94 -21.25 4.79
C PRO A 157 -13.28 -21.52 3.31
N ASN A 158 -13.55 -22.78 2.94
CA ASN A 158 -13.93 -23.20 1.59
C ASN A 158 -15.44 -23.07 1.28
N VAL A 159 -16.25 -22.57 2.22
CA VAL A 159 -17.70 -22.39 2.04
C VAL A 159 -18.01 -20.95 1.65
N HIS A 160 -18.71 -20.78 0.52
CA HIS A 160 -19.16 -19.49 0.02
C HIS A 160 -20.18 -18.85 0.98
N PRO A 161 -19.92 -17.64 1.51
CA PRO A 161 -20.93 -16.88 2.22
C PRO A 161 -21.82 -16.13 1.23
N SER A 162 -23.13 -16.33 1.28
CA SER A 162 -24.12 -15.68 0.40
C SER A 162 -24.23 -14.18 0.63
N GLU A 163 -23.97 -13.73 1.85
CA GLU A 163 -24.24 -12.36 2.28
C GLU A 163 -23.08 -11.45 1.86
N GLU A 164 -23.40 -10.29 1.29
CA GLU A 164 -22.42 -9.29 0.85
C GLU A 164 -21.43 -8.91 1.95
N ARG A 165 -21.94 -8.52 3.13
CA ARG A 165 -21.09 -8.10 4.24
C ARG A 165 -20.16 -9.23 4.71
N ARG A 166 -20.60 -10.49 4.67
CA ARG A 166 -19.76 -11.65 4.99
C ARG A 166 -18.68 -11.88 3.93
N ARG A 167 -18.97 -11.65 2.63
CA ARG A 167 -17.94 -11.64 1.57
C ARG A 167 -16.91 -10.51 1.77
N GLN A 168 -17.34 -9.32 2.19
CA GLN A 168 -16.43 -8.20 2.49
C GLN A 168 -15.57 -8.44 3.74
N GLN A 169 -16.14 -9.02 4.81
CA GLN A 169 -15.39 -9.48 5.99
C GLN A 169 -14.29 -10.50 5.62
N ARG A 170 -14.57 -11.42 4.69
CA ARG A 170 -13.54 -12.35 4.18
C ARG A 170 -12.37 -11.65 3.51
N ILE A 171 -12.58 -10.53 2.83
CA ILE A 171 -11.44 -9.77 2.29
C ILE A 171 -10.57 -9.26 3.43
N ALA A 172 -11.13 -8.71 4.50
CA ALA A 172 -10.34 -8.32 5.67
C ALA A 172 -9.55 -9.49 6.30
N GLU A 173 -10.14 -10.69 6.37
CA GLU A 173 -9.45 -11.93 6.79
C GLU A 173 -8.29 -12.29 5.84
N ILE A 174 -8.56 -12.30 4.52
CA ILE A 174 -7.60 -12.64 3.46
C ILE A 174 -6.43 -11.66 3.42
N THR A 175 -6.71 -10.35 3.49
CA THR A 175 -5.73 -9.28 3.52
C THR A 175 -4.77 -9.44 4.70
N GLU A 176 -5.26 -9.76 5.89
CA GLU A 176 -4.41 -9.93 7.07
C GLU A 176 -3.66 -11.29 7.05
N MET A 177 -4.23 -12.36 6.49
CA MET A 177 -3.48 -13.61 6.22
C MET A 177 -2.31 -13.38 5.27
N ILE A 178 -2.52 -12.67 4.16
CA ILE A 178 -1.46 -12.31 3.19
C ILE A 178 -0.41 -11.42 3.87
N HIS A 179 -0.82 -10.42 4.66
CA HIS A 179 0.12 -9.58 5.40
C HIS A 179 0.98 -10.35 6.40
N VAL A 180 0.38 -11.24 7.19
CA VAL A 180 1.15 -12.03 8.17
C VAL A 180 2.04 -13.06 7.48
N ALA A 181 1.60 -13.64 6.35
CA ALA A 181 2.46 -14.48 5.53
C ALA A 181 3.70 -13.71 5.02
N SER A 182 3.52 -12.49 4.49
CA SER A 182 4.65 -11.68 4.01
C SER A 182 5.62 -11.35 5.16
N LEU A 183 5.12 -11.02 6.36
CA LEU A 183 5.97 -10.80 7.53
C LEU A 183 6.77 -12.05 7.95
N LEU A 184 6.20 -13.25 7.81
CA LEU A 184 6.86 -14.51 8.13
C LEU A 184 7.98 -14.85 7.13
N HIS A 185 7.80 -14.51 5.86
CA HIS A 185 8.82 -14.65 4.83
C HIS A 185 9.90 -13.55 4.96
N ASP A 186 9.51 -12.29 5.16
CA ASP A 186 10.42 -11.16 5.44
C ASP A 186 11.34 -11.45 6.64
N ASP A 187 10.81 -11.98 7.76
CA ASP A 187 11.61 -12.34 8.95
C ASP A 187 12.76 -13.33 8.62
N VAL A 188 12.57 -14.20 7.62
CA VAL A 188 13.59 -15.16 7.15
C VAL A 188 14.58 -14.51 6.18
N ILE A 189 14.10 -13.65 5.27
CA ILE A 189 14.92 -12.95 4.27
C ILE A 189 15.85 -11.94 4.98
N ASP A 190 15.29 -11.11 5.87
CA ASP A 190 16.00 -10.08 6.63
C ASP A 190 16.88 -10.66 7.77
N ASN A 191 16.77 -11.96 8.06
CA ASN A 191 17.36 -12.62 9.24
C ASN A 191 16.99 -11.92 10.57
N ALA A 192 15.72 -11.54 10.70
CA ALA A 192 15.25 -10.77 11.85
C ALA A 192 15.34 -11.56 13.17
N GLU A 193 15.70 -10.88 14.27
CA GLU A 193 15.64 -11.46 15.63
C GLU A 193 14.35 -11.10 16.39
N VAL A 194 13.73 -9.97 16.07
CA VAL A 194 12.59 -9.36 16.80
C VAL A 194 11.54 -8.79 15.84
N ARG A 195 10.26 -9.11 16.07
CA ARG A 195 9.10 -8.61 15.31
C ARG A 195 7.94 -8.28 16.26
N ARG A 196 7.36 -7.08 16.15
CA ARG A 196 6.27 -6.56 17.03
C ARG A 196 6.59 -6.65 18.54
N GLY A 197 7.86 -6.49 18.94
CA GLY A 197 8.32 -6.62 20.33
C GLY A 197 8.43 -8.07 20.86
N LEU A 198 8.11 -9.07 20.04
CA LEU A 198 8.34 -10.49 20.31
C LEU A 198 9.57 -10.97 19.53
N ARG A 199 10.12 -12.14 19.87
CA ARG A 199 11.15 -12.78 19.03
C ARG A 199 10.55 -13.10 17.65
N ALA A 200 11.31 -12.86 16.58
CA ALA A 200 10.87 -13.21 15.22
C ALA A 200 10.68 -14.73 15.08
N LEU A 201 9.78 -15.19 14.21
CA LEU A 201 9.34 -16.59 14.24
C LEU A 201 10.47 -17.56 13.84
N ASN A 202 11.27 -17.18 12.85
CA ASN A 202 12.51 -17.85 12.43
C ASN A 202 13.46 -18.10 13.63
N SER A 203 13.57 -17.15 14.56
CA SER A 203 14.42 -17.25 15.76
C SER A 203 13.85 -18.19 16.85
N VAL A 204 12.57 -18.57 16.75
CA VAL A 204 11.90 -19.46 17.72
C VAL A 204 11.68 -20.88 17.15
N PHE A 205 11.30 -21.00 15.88
CA PHE A 205 10.95 -22.28 15.24
C PHE A 205 11.87 -22.67 14.07
N GLY A 206 12.84 -21.82 13.71
CA GLY A 206 13.75 -22.02 12.58
C GLY A 206 13.13 -21.63 11.23
N ASN A 207 14.00 -21.23 10.29
CA ASN A 207 13.61 -20.69 8.97
C ASN A 207 12.64 -21.62 8.21
N LYS A 208 12.83 -22.94 8.28
CA LYS A 208 11.97 -23.93 7.59
C LYS A 208 10.51 -23.88 8.06
N ILE A 209 10.27 -23.72 9.37
CA ILE A 209 8.91 -23.63 9.92
C ILE A 209 8.30 -22.26 9.64
N ALA A 210 9.11 -21.19 9.64
CA ALA A 210 8.62 -19.86 9.29
C ALA A 210 8.17 -19.76 7.82
N ILE A 211 8.94 -20.31 6.88
CA ILE A 211 8.54 -20.41 5.46
C ILE A 211 7.23 -21.19 5.32
N LEU A 212 7.16 -22.42 5.87
CA LEU A 212 5.97 -23.27 5.76
C LEU A 212 4.74 -22.69 6.46
N ALA A 213 4.91 -21.86 7.49
CA ALA A 213 3.82 -21.13 8.13
C ALA A 213 3.29 -20.01 7.22
N GLY A 214 4.17 -19.25 6.56
CA GLY A 214 3.78 -18.28 5.53
C GLY A 214 3.04 -18.94 4.37
N ASP A 215 3.59 -20.05 3.84
CA ASP A 215 2.99 -20.82 2.74
C ASP A 215 1.59 -21.35 3.10
N PHE A 216 1.42 -21.83 4.34
CA PHE A 216 0.13 -22.28 4.86
C PHE A 216 -0.89 -21.13 4.97
N LEU A 217 -0.48 -19.94 5.41
CA LEU A 217 -1.35 -18.77 5.46
C LEU A 217 -1.75 -18.30 4.05
N LEU A 218 -0.84 -18.29 3.08
CA LEU A 218 -1.16 -18.02 1.68
C LEU A 218 -2.14 -19.07 1.13
N ALA A 219 -1.94 -20.36 1.42
CA ALA A 219 -2.87 -21.42 1.01
C ALA A 219 -4.27 -21.24 1.64
N ARG A 220 -4.35 -20.87 2.92
CA ARG A 220 -5.62 -20.54 3.60
C ARG A 220 -6.31 -19.31 3.01
N ALA A 221 -5.54 -18.28 2.67
CA ALA A 221 -6.03 -17.10 1.96
C ALA A 221 -6.60 -17.47 0.58
N SER A 222 -5.86 -18.23 -0.23
CA SER A 222 -6.30 -18.70 -1.55
C SER A 222 -7.58 -19.55 -1.51
N VAL A 223 -7.72 -20.46 -0.53
CA VAL A 223 -8.95 -21.25 -0.33
C VAL A 223 -10.14 -20.33 0.01
N SER A 224 -9.93 -19.35 0.88
CA SER A 224 -10.96 -18.38 1.28
C SER A 224 -11.35 -17.46 0.12
N LEU A 225 -10.37 -17.04 -0.68
CA LEU A 225 -10.54 -16.18 -1.85
C LEU A 225 -11.33 -16.91 -2.96
N ALA A 226 -11.00 -18.16 -3.25
CA ALA A 226 -11.74 -18.99 -4.20
C ALA A 226 -13.20 -19.23 -3.76
N ALA A 227 -13.46 -19.33 -2.45
CA ALA A 227 -14.81 -19.48 -1.92
C ALA A 227 -15.70 -18.24 -2.13
N LEU A 228 -15.14 -17.06 -2.45
CA LEU A 228 -15.91 -15.85 -2.78
C LEU A 228 -16.55 -15.89 -4.17
N ARG A 229 -16.09 -16.79 -5.06
CA ARG A 229 -16.61 -17.02 -6.42
C ARG A 229 -16.74 -15.76 -7.28
N ASN A 230 -15.82 -14.81 -7.14
CA ASN A 230 -15.74 -13.61 -7.98
C ASN A 230 -14.35 -13.56 -8.63
N SER A 231 -14.29 -13.65 -9.95
CA SER A 231 -13.05 -13.71 -10.75
C SER A 231 -12.17 -12.48 -10.56
N ASP A 232 -12.78 -11.31 -10.52
CA ASP A 232 -12.10 -10.02 -10.55
C ASP A 232 -11.41 -9.78 -9.20
N VAL A 233 -12.10 -10.14 -8.12
CA VAL A 233 -11.57 -10.18 -6.75
C VAL A 233 -10.45 -11.21 -6.61
N ILE A 234 -10.59 -12.41 -7.19
CA ILE A 234 -9.52 -13.41 -7.22
C ILE A 234 -8.28 -12.84 -7.93
N GLN A 235 -8.46 -12.22 -9.10
CA GLN A 235 -7.38 -11.59 -9.87
C GLN A 235 -6.68 -10.46 -9.10
N LEU A 236 -7.45 -9.56 -8.48
CA LEU A 236 -6.89 -8.45 -7.69
C LEU A 236 -6.03 -8.92 -6.52
N LEU A 237 -6.49 -9.93 -5.77
CA LEU A 237 -5.73 -10.45 -4.62
C LEU A 237 -4.59 -11.39 -5.06
N SER A 238 -4.67 -12.03 -6.23
CA SER A 238 -3.54 -12.73 -6.84
C SER A 238 -2.45 -11.75 -7.30
N GLN A 239 -2.81 -10.62 -7.91
CA GLN A 239 -1.85 -9.56 -8.28
C GLN A 239 -1.09 -9.04 -7.06
N VAL A 240 -1.73 -8.93 -5.88
CA VAL A 240 -1.03 -8.55 -4.65
C VAL A 240 0.08 -9.53 -4.28
N ILE A 241 -0.11 -10.83 -4.48
CA ILE A 241 0.93 -11.83 -4.16
C ILE A 241 2.12 -11.67 -5.11
N GLU A 242 1.86 -11.43 -6.41
CA GLU A 242 2.89 -11.11 -7.40
C GLU A 242 3.60 -9.78 -7.09
N ASP A 243 2.85 -8.75 -6.68
CA ASP A 243 3.39 -7.45 -6.28
C ASP A 243 4.30 -7.56 -5.05
N LEU A 244 3.92 -8.31 -4.02
CA LEU A 244 4.76 -8.50 -2.82
C LEU A 244 6.11 -9.13 -3.18
N VAL A 245 6.11 -10.16 -4.03
CA VAL A 245 7.35 -10.79 -4.54
C VAL A 245 8.13 -9.80 -5.41
N THR A 246 7.45 -9.06 -6.28
CA THR A 246 8.06 -8.04 -7.16
C THR A 246 8.74 -6.94 -6.35
N GLY A 247 8.11 -6.45 -5.27
CA GLY A 247 8.68 -5.45 -4.37
C GLY A 247 9.96 -5.93 -3.69
N GLU A 248 10.03 -7.20 -3.30
CA GLU A 248 11.24 -7.77 -2.72
C GLU A 248 12.34 -7.99 -3.76
N ILE A 249 12.01 -8.48 -4.96
CA ILE A 249 12.99 -8.59 -6.06
C ILE A 249 13.55 -7.21 -6.43
N LEU A 250 12.72 -6.17 -6.56
CA LEU A 250 13.17 -4.80 -6.80
C LEU A 250 14.14 -4.30 -5.71
N GLN A 251 13.91 -4.68 -4.45
CA GLN A 251 14.83 -4.38 -3.35
C GLN A 251 16.17 -5.12 -3.51
N MET A 252 16.13 -6.42 -3.80
CA MET A 252 17.33 -7.27 -3.91
C MET A 252 18.19 -6.91 -5.14
N THR A 253 17.58 -6.53 -6.26
CA THR A 253 18.25 -6.31 -7.55
C THR A 253 18.42 -4.83 -7.92
N SER A 254 18.28 -3.90 -6.97
CA SER A 254 18.49 -2.46 -7.21
C SER A 254 19.92 -2.18 -7.70
N THR A 255 20.04 -1.41 -8.79
CA THR A 255 21.31 -0.87 -9.29
C THR A 255 21.78 0.35 -8.49
N ASP A 256 23.03 0.78 -8.71
CA ASP A 256 23.63 1.96 -8.08
C ASP A 256 22.83 3.26 -8.35
N GLU A 257 22.18 3.35 -9.52
CA GLU A 257 21.26 4.42 -9.88
C GLU A 257 19.92 4.30 -9.14
N ASP A 258 19.37 3.09 -9.04
CA ASP A 258 18.06 2.82 -8.40
C ASP A 258 18.06 3.15 -6.90
N LEU A 259 19.20 2.94 -6.22
CA LEU A 259 19.34 3.17 -4.76
C LEU A 259 19.09 4.63 -4.33
N LEU A 260 19.11 5.59 -5.25
CA LEU A 260 18.79 7.00 -5.01
C LEU A 260 17.64 7.51 -5.88
N SER A 261 16.91 6.62 -6.57
CA SER A 261 15.76 6.98 -7.38
C SER A 261 14.49 6.99 -6.54
N LEU A 262 13.87 8.17 -6.37
CA LEU A 262 12.58 8.30 -5.69
C LEU A 262 11.46 7.53 -6.42
N ASP A 263 11.50 7.44 -7.76
CA ASP A 263 10.56 6.64 -8.56
C ASP A 263 10.68 5.15 -8.24
N HIS A 264 11.91 4.62 -8.25
CA HIS A 264 12.15 3.21 -7.92
C HIS A 264 11.75 2.89 -6.49
N TYR A 265 12.11 3.76 -5.54
CA TYR A 265 11.69 3.64 -4.14
C TYR A 265 10.15 3.69 -3.99
N ALA A 266 9.46 4.59 -4.68
CA ALA A 266 8.00 4.70 -4.64
C ALA A 266 7.33 3.47 -5.25
N ARG A 267 7.85 2.93 -6.36
CA ARG A 267 7.38 1.69 -7.00
C ARG A 267 7.60 0.47 -6.10
N LYS A 268 8.80 0.31 -5.54
CA LYS A 268 9.10 -0.71 -4.52
C LYS A 268 8.11 -0.63 -3.35
N THR A 269 7.86 0.57 -2.85
CA THR A 269 6.94 0.84 -1.73
C THR A 269 5.48 0.57 -2.07
N PHE A 270 5.06 0.85 -3.31
CA PHE A 270 3.75 0.44 -3.81
C PHE A 270 3.62 -1.09 -3.78
N HIS A 271 4.55 -1.81 -4.39
CA HIS A 271 4.52 -3.26 -4.49
C HIS A 271 4.59 -3.96 -3.11
N LYS A 272 5.51 -3.54 -2.22
CA LYS A 272 5.71 -4.18 -0.90
C LYS A 272 4.65 -3.79 0.16
N THR A 273 4.06 -2.59 0.08
CA THR A 273 3.14 -2.09 1.13
C THR A 273 1.76 -1.67 0.61
N ALA A 274 1.69 -0.81 -0.42
CA ALA A 274 0.43 -0.15 -0.78
C ALA A 274 -0.51 -1.01 -1.66
N SER A 275 0.01 -1.90 -2.50
CA SER A 275 -0.78 -2.76 -3.39
C SER A 275 -1.81 -3.59 -2.63
N LEU A 276 -1.40 -4.23 -1.52
CA LEU A 276 -2.29 -4.98 -0.64
C LEU A 276 -3.46 -4.12 -0.14
N MET A 277 -3.22 -2.84 0.19
CA MET A 277 -4.25 -1.92 0.68
C MET A 277 -5.17 -1.43 -0.45
N ALA A 278 -4.61 -1.12 -1.61
CA ALA A 278 -5.33 -0.67 -2.82
C ALA A 278 -6.26 -1.76 -3.36
N ASN A 279 -5.71 -2.93 -3.69
CA ASN A 279 -6.43 -4.04 -4.31
C ASN A 279 -7.47 -4.66 -3.36
N SER A 280 -7.20 -4.72 -2.04
CA SER A 280 -8.20 -5.16 -1.07
C SER A 280 -9.37 -4.17 -0.95
N SER A 281 -9.10 -2.87 -0.98
CA SER A 281 -10.15 -1.83 -0.93
C SER A 281 -11.03 -1.87 -2.19
N LYS A 282 -10.42 -2.06 -3.37
CA LYS A 282 -11.13 -2.30 -4.63
C LYS A 282 -11.99 -3.56 -4.58
N ALA A 283 -11.44 -4.66 -4.04
CA ALA A 283 -12.17 -5.92 -3.89
C ALA A 283 -13.41 -5.79 -2.99
N VAL A 284 -13.32 -5.04 -1.88
CA VAL A 284 -14.47 -4.75 -1.00
C VAL A 284 -15.58 -3.98 -1.75
N ALA A 285 -15.21 -3.00 -2.57
CA ALA A 285 -16.16 -2.23 -3.39
C ALA A 285 -16.83 -3.11 -4.45
N ILE A 286 -16.06 -3.94 -5.17
CA ILE A 286 -16.59 -4.89 -6.18
C ILE A 286 -17.56 -5.91 -5.54
N LEU A 287 -17.21 -6.46 -4.37
CA LEU A 287 -18.10 -7.40 -3.67
C LEU A 287 -19.40 -6.74 -3.21
N GLY A 288 -19.36 -5.44 -2.90
CA GLY A 288 -20.48 -4.57 -2.58
C GLY A 288 -21.23 -3.99 -3.79
N GLY A 289 -21.06 -4.58 -4.98
CA GLY A 289 -21.80 -4.23 -6.19
C GLY A 289 -21.53 -2.84 -6.75
N GLN A 290 -20.43 -2.19 -6.34
CA GLN A 290 -20.13 -0.83 -6.77
C GLN A 290 -19.65 -0.79 -8.23
N PRO A 291 -19.97 0.28 -8.99
CA PRO A 291 -19.49 0.45 -10.35
C PRO A 291 -17.97 0.71 -10.41
N THR A 292 -17.39 0.54 -11.59
CA THR A 292 -15.92 0.53 -11.79
C THR A 292 -15.24 1.81 -11.32
N ASP A 293 -15.83 2.98 -11.57
CA ASP A 293 -15.37 4.29 -11.14
C ASP A 293 -15.29 4.41 -9.60
N VAL A 294 -16.33 3.96 -8.90
CA VAL A 294 -16.36 3.93 -7.43
C VAL A 294 -15.37 2.89 -6.88
N SER A 295 -15.23 1.74 -7.53
CA SER A 295 -14.22 0.74 -7.15
C SER A 295 -12.79 1.27 -7.32
N GLU A 296 -12.57 2.13 -8.30
CA GLU A 296 -11.28 2.78 -8.56
C GLU A 296 -10.98 3.86 -7.51
N LEU A 297 -11.97 4.64 -7.07
CA LEU A 297 -11.80 5.55 -5.92
C LEU A 297 -11.40 4.78 -4.64
N ALA A 298 -11.98 3.60 -4.39
CA ALA A 298 -11.57 2.74 -3.29
C ALA A 298 -10.12 2.22 -3.44
N TRP A 299 -9.68 1.92 -4.67
CA TRP A 299 -8.29 1.56 -4.98
C TRP A 299 -7.33 2.71 -4.71
N GLN A 300 -7.63 3.91 -5.22
CA GLN A 300 -6.81 5.11 -5.03
C GLN A 300 -6.68 5.45 -3.55
N TYR A 301 -7.77 5.39 -2.77
CA TYR A 301 -7.70 5.55 -1.31
C TYR A 301 -6.69 4.57 -0.68
N GLY A 302 -6.80 3.27 -0.97
CA GLY A 302 -5.91 2.26 -0.41
C GLY A 302 -4.46 2.41 -0.84
N ARG A 303 -4.21 2.79 -2.10
CA ARG A 303 -2.88 3.11 -2.65
C ARG A 303 -2.26 4.28 -1.92
N HIS A 304 -2.95 5.41 -1.91
CA HIS A 304 -2.41 6.65 -1.36
C HIS A 304 -2.25 6.58 0.16
N LEU A 305 -3.17 5.94 0.88
CA LEU A 305 -3.00 5.66 2.31
C LEU A 305 -1.81 4.72 2.58
N GLY A 306 -1.62 3.68 1.78
CA GLY A 306 -0.50 2.74 1.94
C GLY A 306 0.87 3.38 1.71
N LEU A 307 0.99 4.26 0.71
CA LEU A 307 2.20 5.04 0.44
C LEU A 307 2.48 6.04 1.58
N ALA A 308 1.48 6.85 1.97
CA ALA A 308 1.61 7.77 3.11
C ALA A 308 1.97 7.03 4.40
N PHE A 309 1.42 5.84 4.63
CA PHE A 309 1.75 5.01 5.78
C PHE A 309 3.24 4.64 5.78
N GLN A 310 3.76 4.07 4.69
CA GLN A 310 5.18 3.69 4.65
C GLN A 310 6.10 4.90 4.82
N PHE A 311 5.83 6.01 4.12
CA PHE A 311 6.68 7.20 4.22
C PHE A 311 6.75 7.75 5.65
N VAL A 312 5.67 7.64 6.44
CA VAL A 312 5.70 7.97 7.87
C VAL A 312 6.47 6.95 8.71
N ASP A 313 6.43 5.64 8.42
CA ASP A 313 7.28 4.66 9.13
C ASP A 313 8.77 4.96 8.89
N ASP A 314 9.15 5.24 7.65
CA ASP A 314 10.53 5.57 7.28
C ASP A 314 11.01 6.86 7.97
N ILE A 315 10.14 7.87 8.16
CA ILE A 315 10.43 9.07 8.95
C ILE A 315 10.57 8.75 10.45
N LEU A 316 9.78 7.80 10.96
CA LEU A 316 9.83 7.37 12.35
C LEU A 316 11.06 6.51 12.67
N ASP A 317 11.65 5.78 11.73
CA ASP A 317 12.93 5.07 11.94
C ASP A 317 14.11 6.03 12.25
N PHE A 318 14.03 7.27 11.76
CA PHE A 318 14.95 8.37 12.10
C PHE A 318 14.56 9.15 13.37
N THR A 319 13.26 9.48 13.52
CA THR A 319 12.80 10.47 14.51
C THR A 319 12.16 9.89 15.77
N GLY A 320 11.82 8.60 15.77
CA GLY A 320 11.18 7.93 16.89
C GLY A 320 12.16 7.56 18.00
N ASN A 321 11.67 7.61 19.24
CA ASN A 321 12.43 7.13 20.39
C ASN A 321 12.44 5.59 20.40
N THR A 322 13.61 4.98 20.57
CA THR A 322 13.84 3.52 20.56
C THR A 322 12.86 2.74 21.47
N LEU A 323 12.45 3.34 22.59
CA LEU A 323 11.50 2.75 23.53
C LEU A 323 10.04 2.72 23.02
N GLN A 324 9.68 3.55 22.04
CA GLN A 324 8.31 3.65 21.50
C GLN A 324 8.09 2.87 20.20
N LEU A 325 9.15 2.65 19.41
CA LEU A 325 9.10 1.92 18.13
C LEU A 325 9.09 0.39 18.28
N GLY A 326 9.60 -0.15 19.40
CA GLY A 326 9.71 -1.60 19.61
C GLY A 326 10.78 -2.28 18.74
N LYS A 327 11.67 -1.50 18.14
CA LYS A 327 12.88 -1.87 17.40
C LYS A 327 14.00 -0.85 17.71
N PRO A 328 15.29 -1.15 17.42
CA PRO A 328 16.34 -0.12 17.39
C PRO A 328 15.93 1.09 16.51
N ALA A 329 16.51 2.26 16.71
CA ALA A 329 16.39 3.34 15.72
C ALA A 329 17.39 3.10 14.57
N LEU A 330 17.10 3.66 13.39
CA LEU A 330 17.92 3.55 12.18
C LEU A 330 18.08 2.10 11.66
N ASN A 331 17.04 1.27 11.76
CA ASN A 331 17.11 -0.11 11.23
C ASN A 331 17.34 -0.10 9.73
N ASP A 332 16.70 0.81 9.00
CA ASP A 332 16.76 0.82 7.53
C ASP A 332 18.19 1.07 7.07
N LEU A 333 18.87 2.05 7.67
CA LEU A 333 20.30 2.31 7.45
C LEU A 333 21.17 1.09 7.80
N ARG A 334 20.93 0.43 8.94
CA ARG A 334 21.71 -0.74 9.38
C ARG A 334 21.52 -1.95 8.45
N SER A 335 20.31 -2.14 7.94
CA SER A 335 19.98 -3.12 6.90
C SER A 335 20.60 -2.77 5.54
N GLY A 336 20.98 -1.51 5.32
CA GLY A 336 21.61 -1.04 4.09
C GLY A 336 20.64 -0.41 3.08
N LEU A 337 19.48 0.04 3.56
CA LEU A 337 18.39 0.60 2.77
C LEU A 337 18.44 2.13 2.81
N ALA A 338 18.31 2.77 1.65
CA ALA A 338 18.00 4.18 1.54
C ALA A 338 16.48 4.37 1.41
N THR A 339 15.91 5.15 2.31
CA THR A 339 14.48 5.49 2.35
C THR A 339 14.27 6.96 1.97
N ALA A 340 13.01 7.43 1.82
CA ALA A 340 12.73 8.79 1.37
C ALA A 340 13.53 9.92 2.08
N PRO A 341 13.71 9.92 3.42
CA PRO A 341 14.54 10.91 4.10
C PRO A 341 16.00 10.92 3.62
N VAL A 342 16.57 9.74 3.33
CA VAL A 342 17.95 9.58 2.83
C VAL A 342 18.06 10.03 1.38
N ILE A 343 17.09 9.64 0.54
CA ILE A 343 17.07 9.95 -0.89
C ILE A 343 17.02 11.48 -1.08
N PHE A 344 16.11 12.16 -0.38
CA PHE A 344 16.03 13.62 -0.43
C PHE A 344 17.26 14.30 0.17
N ALA A 345 17.79 13.81 1.30
CA ALA A 345 19.03 14.36 1.90
C ALA A 345 20.25 14.23 0.96
N ALA A 346 20.31 13.17 0.14
CA ALA A 346 21.42 12.95 -0.79
C ALA A 346 21.46 13.96 -1.95
N GLU A 347 20.35 14.64 -2.25
CA GLU A 347 20.31 15.77 -3.20
C GLU A 347 21.03 17.01 -2.63
N GLU A 348 20.94 17.22 -1.30
CA GLU A 348 21.58 18.35 -0.58
C GLU A 348 23.01 18.02 -0.12
N HIS A 349 23.30 16.74 0.13
CA HIS A 349 24.59 16.26 0.63
C HIS A 349 25.12 15.11 -0.25
N PRO A 350 25.81 15.40 -1.38
CA PRO A 350 26.27 14.39 -2.33
C PRO A 350 27.15 13.27 -1.73
N GLN A 351 27.80 13.53 -0.60
CA GLN A 351 28.56 12.54 0.16
C GLN A 351 27.70 11.37 0.70
N LEU A 352 26.39 11.56 0.92
CA LEU A 352 25.46 10.47 1.25
C LEU A 352 25.43 9.39 0.17
N ARG A 353 25.60 9.75 -1.12
CA ARG A 353 25.66 8.77 -2.22
C ARG A 353 26.73 7.72 -1.98
N GLN A 354 27.90 8.12 -1.51
CA GLN A 354 29.00 7.19 -1.23
C GLN A 354 28.75 6.29 -0.01
N LEU A 355 27.83 6.65 0.88
CA LEU A 355 27.38 5.81 2.00
C LEU A 355 26.31 4.82 1.53
N VAL A 356 25.36 5.28 0.71
CA VAL A 356 24.28 4.49 0.11
C VAL A 356 24.82 3.40 -0.81
N LEU A 357 25.76 3.72 -1.71
CA LEU A 357 26.36 2.75 -2.64
C LEU A 357 27.07 1.58 -1.91
N ARG A 358 27.69 1.85 -0.76
CA ARG A 358 28.28 0.81 0.11
C ARG A 358 27.33 0.27 1.18
N LYS A 359 26.02 0.56 1.05
CA LYS A 359 24.93 0.07 1.91
C LYS A 359 25.20 0.28 3.41
N PHE A 360 25.81 1.42 3.75
CA PHE A 360 26.20 1.83 5.12
C PHE A 360 27.01 0.80 5.91
N LYS A 361 27.83 -0.03 5.22
CA LYS A 361 28.56 -1.14 5.86
C LYS A 361 29.90 -0.77 6.50
N SER A 362 30.38 0.47 6.37
CA SER A 362 31.63 0.90 7.03
C SER A 362 31.37 1.48 8.42
N GLU A 363 32.36 1.43 9.30
CA GLU A 363 32.27 1.97 10.65
C GLU A 363 31.96 3.49 10.63
N GLY A 364 30.93 3.90 11.38
CA GLY A 364 30.47 5.29 11.42
C GLY A 364 29.57 5.73 10.24
N ASP A 365 29.30 4.86 9.25
CA ASP A 365 28.43 5.22 8.11
C ASP A 365 27.02 5.60 8.55
N VAL A 366 26.44 4.84 9.49
CA VAL A 366 25.07 5.04 9.98
C VAL A 366 24.98 6.36 10.76
N GLU A 367 25.97 6.64 11.62
CA GLU A 367 26.04 7.84 12.46
C GLU A 367 26.40 9.10 11.64
N LEU A 368 27.12 8.95 10.52
CA LEU A 368 27.31 10.03 9.56
C LEU A 368 26.04 10.28 8.72
N ALA A 369 25.42 9.21 8.20
CA ALA A 369 24.20 9.31 7.41
C ALA A 369 23.06 9.93 8.21
N GLN A 370 22.88 9.52 9.48
CA GLN A 370 21.89 10.10 10.39
C GLN A 370 22.09 11.61 10.56
N ARG A 371 23.32 12.07 10.83
CA ARG A 371 23.61 13.51 10.98
C ARG A 371 23.29 14.28 9.71
N LEU A 372 23.74 13.80 8.55
CA LEU A 372 23.46 14.44 7.27
C LEU A 372 21.95 14.49 6.95
N VAL A 373 21.18 13.46 7.31
CA VAL A 373 19.72 13.49 7.16
C VAL A 373 19.08 14.55 8.08
N PHE A 374 19.56 14.73 9.31
CA PHE A 374 19.08 15.78 10.23
C PHE A 374 19.55 17.20 9.86
N ASP A 375 20.73 17.35 9.27
CA ASP A 375 21.29 18.65 8.83
C ASP A 375 20.67 19.13 7.48
N SER A 376 19.89 18.27 6.82
CA SER A 376 19.21 18.53 5.53
C SER A 376 17.69 18.76 5.67
N GLN A 377 17.01 19.11 4.58
CA GLN A 377 15.54 19.09 4.51
C GLN A 377 14.95 17.70 4.20
N GLY A 378 15.75 16.63 4.14
CA GLY A 378 15.31 15.29 3.73
C GLY A 378 14.15 14.73 4.55
N ILE A 379 14.16 14.89 5.87
CA ILE A 379 13.05 14.50 6.75
C ILE A 379 11.79 15.33 6.45
N GLN A 380 11.92 16.62 6.21
CA GLN A 380 10.76 17.48 5.97
C GLN A 380 10.13 17.19 4.60
N ARG A 381 10.94 17.04 3.55
CA ARG A 381 10.47 16.65 2.22
C ARG A 381 9.77 15.28 2.22
N ALA A 382 10.24 14.33 3.03
CA ALA A 382 9.55 13.07 3.24
C ALA A 382 8.19 13.24 3.94
N ARG A 383 8.07 14.15 4.92
CA ARG A 383 6.76 14.48 5.53
C ARG A 383 5.81 15.12 4.54
N ASP A 384 6.30 16.04 3.72
CA ASP A 384 5.51 16.74 2.71
C ASP A 384 4.96 15.75 1.67
N LEU A 385 5.80 14.83 1.19
CA LEU A 385 5.40 13.71 0.32
C LEU A 385 4.35 12.80 1.00
N ALA A 386 4.54 12.45 2.28
CA ALA A 386 3.55 11.67 3.01
C ALA A 386 2.21 12.41 3.15
N ALA A 387 2.25 13.73 3.37
CA ALA A 387 1.06 14.59 3.48
C ALA A 387 0.32 14.72 2.14
N GLU A 388 1.04 14.83 1.02
CA GLU A 388 0.46 14.80 -0.33
C GLU A 388 -0.31 13.50 -0.57
N HIS A 389 0.30 12.34 -0.29
CA HIS A 389 -0.38 11.06 -0.41
C HIS A 389 -1.57 10.94 0.56
N ALA A 390 -1.48 11.42 1.80
CA ALA A 390 -2.62 11.43 2.74
C ALA A 390 -3.78 12.33 2.25
N ALA A 391 -3.47 13.45 1.60
CA ALA A 391 -4.46 14.34 1.00
C ALA A 391 -5.14 13.70 -0.23
N LEU A 392 -4.37 13.03 -1.10
CA LEU A 392 -4.90 12.29 -2.25
C LEU A 392 -5.81 11.13 -1.82
N ALA A 393 -5.49 10.44 -0.72
CA ALA A 393 -6.38 9.44 -0.13
C ALA A 393 -7.71 10.07 0.36
N ALA A 394 -7.65 11.17 1.11
CA ALA A 394 -8.85 11.88 1.55
C ALA A 394 -9.70 12.40 0.37
N GLN A 395 -9.05 12.90 -0.68
CA GLN A 395 -9.72 13.34 -1.91
C GLN A 395 -10.43 12.18 -2.63
N ALA A 396 -9.85 10.97 -2.65
CA ALA A 396 -10.52 9.80 -3.23
C ALA A 396 -11.83 9.44 -2.51
N VAL A 397 -11.90 9.64 -1.19
CA VAL A 397 -13.14 9.47 -0.39
C VAL A 397 -14.13 10.61 -0.65
N ALA A 398 -13.64 11.85 -0.72
CA ALA A 398 -14.47 13.02 -1.02
C ALA A 398 -15.11 12.98 -2.42
N SER A 399 -14.44 12.34 -3.39
CA SER A 399 -14.94 12.14 -4.75
C SER A 399 -15.98 11.01 -4.90
N MET A 400 -16.29 10.25 -3.84
CA MET A 400 -17.29 9.17 -3.91
C MET A 400 -18.73 9.72 -4.02
N PRO A 401 -19.64 9.06 -4.77
CA PRO A 401 -21.04 9.46 -4.88
C PRO A 401 -21.71 9.66 -3.51
N PRO A 402 -22.69 10.56 -3.33
CA PRO A 402 -23.25 10.90 -2.03
C PRO A 402 -23.60 9.68 -1.17
N ALA A 403 -23.26 9.74 0.12
CA ALA A 403 -23.49 8.66 1.06
C ALA A 403 -24.99 8.39 1.24
N ALA A 404 -25.40 7.13 1.12
CA ALA A 404 -26.81 6.74 1.19
C ALA A 404 -27.40 6.73 2.61
N THR A 405 -26.55 6.67 3.64
CA THR A 405 -26.95 6.65 5.05
C THR A 405 -26.03 7.52 5.90
N GLU A 406 -26.52 7.97 7.06
CA GLU A 406 -25.69 8.67 8.06
C GLU A 406 -24.48 7.82 8.50
N HIS A 407 -24.69 6.51 8.68
CA HIS A 407 -23.60 5.58 9.00
C HIS A 407 -22.52 5.55 7.91
N ALA A 408 -22.91 5.54 6.63
CA ALA A 408 -21.96 5.62 5.52
C ALA A 408 -21.19 6.96 5.52
N SER A 409 -21.84 8.09 5.83
CA SER A 409 -21.17 9.38 6.02
C SER A 409 -20.15 9.36 7.16
N LEU A 410 -20.51 8.78 8.32
CA LEU A 410 -19.60 8.63 9.46
C LEU A 410 -18.39 7.74 9.09
N CYS A 411 -18.60 6.65 8.33
CA CYS A 411 -17.51 5.82 7.85
C CYS A 411 -16.59 6.54 6.85
N ARG A 412 -17.11 7.46 6.02
CA ARG A 412 -16.28 8.33 5.17
C ARG A 412 -15.44 9.31 5.97
N GLN A 413 -16.04 9.97 6.97
CA GLN A 413 -15.28 10.82 7.88
C GLN A 413 -14.17 10.02 8.56
N ALA A 414 -14.46 8.80 9.02
CA ALA A 414 -13.47 7.93 9.66
C ALA A 414 -12.34 7.47 8.71
N LEU A 415 -12.61 7.27 7.42
CA LEU A 415 -11.57 7.01 6.42
C LEU A 415 -10.66 8.25 6.22
N THR A 416 -11.24 9.44 6.17
CA THR A 416 -10.48 10.71 6.15
C THR A 416 -9.67 10.91 7.42
N ASP A 417 -10.24 10.66 8.60
CA ASP A 417 -9.57 10.77 9.89
C ASP A 417 -8.41 9.76 10.03
N ILE A 418 -8.48 8.61 9.36
CA ILE A 418 -7.35 7.66 9.26
C ILE A 418 -6.16 8.31 8.54
N THR A 419 -6.35 9.11 7.48
CA THR A 419 -5.21 9.74 6.77
C THR A 419 -4.50 10.75 7.70
N ALA A 420 -5.25 11.56 8.44
CA ALA A 420 -4.71 12.46 9.45
C ALA A 420 -4.01 11.72 10.60
N LYS A 421 -4.60 10.60 11.09
CA LYS A 421 -3.98 9.75 12.11
C LYS A 421 -2.70 9.07 11.63
N VAL A 422 -2.58 8.77 10.33
CA VAL A 422 -1.33 8.24 9.76
C VAL A 422 -0.21 9.29 9.81
N LEU A 423 -0.47 10.54 9.45
CA LEU A 423 0.52 11.62 9.54
C LEU A 423 0.93 11.95 10.98
N ALA A 424 -0.02 11.92 11.92
CA ALA A 424 0.20 12.30 13.32
C ALA A 424 0.77 11.18 14.21
N ARG A 425 1.01 9.97 13.67
CA ARG A 425 1.43 8.82 14.50
C ARG A 425 2.87 8.95 14.97
N LYS A 426 3.14 8.39 16.16
CA LYS A 426 4.46 8.39 16.83
C LYS A 426 5.05 6.98 17.00
N LYS A 427 4.34 5.97 16.50
CA LYS A 427 4.66 4.54 16.54
C LYS A 427 3.80 3.78 15.54
#